data_AF-A0A317DET9-F1
#
_entry.id   AF-A0A317DET9-F1
#
_cell.length_a   1.000
_cell.length_b   1.000
_cell.length_c   1.000
_cell.angle_alpha   90.00
_cell.angle_beta   90.00
_cell.angle_gamma   90.00
#
_symmetry.space_group_name_H-M   'P 1'
#
loop_
_entity.id
_entity.type
_entity.pdbx_description
1 polymer ?
#
loop_
_entity_poly.entity_id
_entity_poly.type
_entity_poly.pdbx_seq_one_letter_code
_entity_poly.pdbx_strand_id
1 'polypeptide(L)' 'MMTVDGHNFRIRERAENPGEYDFDWLSGPHDYGFGISRADGSAMTLPQMREAIRNFLAEIDPATGYLKE' A
#
# COMPACT_ATOMS: atom_id res chain seq x y z
N MET A 1 4.65 -4.75 -9.43
CA MET A 1 4.37 -5.58 -8.23
C MET A 1 5.54 -5.45 -7.28
N MET A 2 5.28 -5.43 -5.98
CA MET A 2 6.30 -5.28 -4.94
C MET A 2 6.05 -6.25 -3.79
N THR A 3 7.12 -6.84 -3.25
CA THR A 3 7.05 -7.71 -2.07
C THR A 3 7.66 -6.99 -0.88
N VAL A 4 6.94 -6.92 0.23
CA VAL A 4 7.36 -6.25 1.47
C VAL A 4 7.08 -7.18 2.63
N ASP A 5 8.12 -7.55 3.37
CA ASP A 5 8.04 -8.44 4.54
C ASP A 5 7.27 -9.75 4.27
N GLY A 6 7.41 -10.29 3.05
CA GLY A 6 6.73 -11.51 2.61
C GLY A 6 5.34 -11.30 1.99
N HIS A 7 4.82 -10.07 2.01
CA HIS A 7 3.52 -9.73 1.44
C HIS A 7 3.63 -9.12 0.05
N ASN A 8 2.79 -9.57 -0.88
CA ASN A 8 2.76 -9.10 -2.26
C ASN A 8 1.72 -8.01 -2.46
N PHE A 9 2.16 -6.91 -3.05
CA PHE A 9 1.32 -5.76 -3.39
C PHE A 9 1.39 -5.42 -4.88
N ARG A 10 0.24 -5.13 -5.47
CA ARG A 10 0.14 -4.52 -6.78
C ARG A 10 0.01 -3.02 -6.59
N ILE A 11 0.93 -2.27 -7.19
CA ILE A 11 0.93 -0.81 -7.16
C ILE A 11 0.41 -0.34 -8.51
N ARG A 12 -0.62 0.51 -8.51
CA ARG A 12 -1.19 1.14 -9.70
C ARG A 12 -1.14 2.65 -9.52
N GLU A 13 -0.43 3.33 -10.40
CA GLU A 13 -0.52 4.79 -10.49
C GLU A 13 -1.78 5.14 -11.27
N ARG A 14 -2.59 6.08 -10.77
CA ARG A 14 -3.79 6.53 -11.49
C ARG A 14 -3.38 7.48 -12.60
N ALA A 15 -3.60 7.06 -13.84
CA ALA A 15 -3.26 7.84 -15.02
C ALA A 15 -3.95 9.21 -15.07
N GLU A 16 -5.13 9.33 -14.45
CA GLU A 16 -5.89 10.58 -14.39
C GLU A 16 -5.32 11.57 -13.36
N ASN A 17 -4.62 11.08 -12.33
CA ASN A 17 -4.08 11.88 -11.22
C ASN A 17 -2.62 11.49 -10.93
N PRO A 18 -1.64 12.16 -11.57
CA PRO A 18 -0.23 11.96 -11.27
C PRO A 18 0.06 12.16 -9.77
N GLY A 19 0.75 11.20 -9.15
CA GLY A 19 1.01 11.19 -7.71
C GLY A 19 -0.05 10.49 -6.86
N GLU A 20 -1.10 9.91 -7.46
CA GLU A 20 -2.05 9.02 -6.81
C GLU A 20 -1.72 7.55 -7.11
N TYR A 21 -1.55 6.76 -6.05
CA TYR A 21 -1.18 5.35 -6.10
C TYR A 21 -2.18 4.50 -5.34
N ASP A 22 -2.73 3.48 -6.00
CA ASP A 22 -3.48 2.41 -5.36
C ASP A 22 -2.55 1.23 -5.07
N PHE A 23 -2.58 0.74 -3.84
CA PHE A 23 -1.86 -0.43 -3.37
C PHE A 23 -2.86 -1.54 -3.10
N ASP A 24 -2.91 -2.55 -3.98
CA ASP A 24 -3.75 -3.73 -3.76
C ASP A 24 -2.93 -4.83 -3.06
N TRP A 25 -3.40 -5.32 -1.92
CA TRP A 25 -2.74 -6.38 -1.15
C TRP A 25 -3.16 -7.77 -1.66
N LEU A 26 -2.30 -8.39 -2.46
CA LEU A 26 -2.61 -9.65 -3.15
C LEU A 26 -2.42 -10.91 -2.29
N SER A 27 -1.60 -10.83 -1.25
CA SER A 27 -1.31 -11.95 -0.36
C SER A 27 -1.82 -11.71 1.07
N GLY A 28 -2.77 -10.79 1.22
CA GLY A 28 -3.39 -10.48 2.50
C GLY A 28 -4.43 -11.54 2.90
N PRO A 29 -4.84 -11.56 4.17
CA PRO A 29 -5.91 -12.45 4.64
C PRO A 29 -7.28 -12.09 4.02
N HIS A 30 -7.44 -10.85 3.56
CA HIS A 30 -8.65 -10.31 2.91
C HIS A 30 -8.28 -9.48 1.68
N ASP A 31 -9.27 -9.17 0.84
CA ASP A 31 -9.12 -8.29 -0.32
C ASP A 31 -9.04 -6.83 0.15
N TYR A 32 -7.84 -6.44 0.58
CA TYR A 32 -7.54 -5.11 1.08
C TYR A 32 -6.63 -4.34 0.13
N GLY A 33 -6.68 -3.03 0.29
CA GLY A 33 -5.74 -2.11 -0.31
C GLY A 33 -5.85 -0.74 0.32
N PHE A 34 -4.95 0.15 -0.06
CA PHE A 34 -4.99 1.54 0.36
C PHE A 34 -4.52 2.44 -0.78
N GLY A 35 -5.04 3.67 -0.80
CA GLY A 35 -4.64 4.70 -1.75
C GLY A 35 -3.78 5.75 -1.09
N ILE A 36 -2.72 6.21 -1.76
CA ILE A 36 -1.94 7.38 -1.37
C ILE A 36 -2.07 8.42 -2.47
N SER A 37 -2.54 9.61 -2.11
CA SER A 37 -2.51 10.79 -2.97
C SER A 37 -1.47 11.77 -2.46
N ARG A 38 -0.50 12.13 -3.29
CA ARG A 38 0.45 13.19 -2.94
C ARG A 38 -0.02 14.54 -3.46
N ALA A 39 -0.15 15.49 -2.53
CA ALA A 39 -0.67 16.82 -2.79
C ALA A 39 0.23 17.65 -3.73
N ASP A 40 1.51 17.32 -3.80
CA ASP A 40 2.48 17.96 -4.70
C ASP A 40 2.50 17.33 -6.11
N GLY A 41 1.67 16.31 -6.36
CA GLY A 41 1.60 15.57 -7.63
C GLY A 41 2.89 14.84 -7.98
N SER A 42 3.84 14.71 -7.03
CA SER A 42 5.14 14.12 -7.33
C SER A 42 5.06 12.59 -7.35
N ALA A 43 5.91 11.96 -8.17
CA ALA A 43 5.94 10.50 -8.35
C ALA A 43 6.67 9.79 -7.20
N MET A 44 6.01 8.82 -6.56
CA MET A 44 6.50 8.24 -5.29
C MET A 44 7.69 7.33 -5.52
N THR A 45 8.72 7.49 -4.70
CA THR A 45 9.91 6.66 -4.82
C THR A 45 9.65 5.28 -4.26
N LEU A 46 10.36 4.26 -4.78
CA LEU A 46 10.27 2.88 -4.28
C LEU A 46 10.46 2.76 -2.75
N PRO A 47 11.43 3.46 -2.12
CA PRO A 47 11.55 3.43 -0.66
C PRO A 47 10.31 3.97 0.05
N GLN A 48 9.73 5.08 -0.42
CA GLN A 48 8.51 5.64 0.16
C GLN A 48 7.32 4.68 0.03
N MET A 49 7.16 4.03 -1.13
CA MET A 49 6.16 2.98 -1.33
C MET A 49 6.35 1.83 -0.33
N ARG A 50 7.58 1.40 -0.09
CA ARG A 50 7.87 0.32 0.86
C ARG A 50 7.53 0.71 2.30
N GLU A 51 7.91 1.90 2.72
CA GLU A 51 7.61 2.39 4.07
C GLU A 51 6.10 2.57 4.28
N ALA A 52 5.38 3.07 3.28
CA ALA A 52 3.92 3.17 3.32
C ALA A 52 3.26 1.79 3.53
N ILE A 53 3.68 0.77 2.78
CA ILE A 53 3.19 -0.60 2.94
C ILE A 53 3.52 -1.15 4.33
N ARG A 54 4.73 -0.89 4.86
CA ARG A 54 5.12 -1.32 6.20
C ARG A 54 4.25 -0.70 7.28
N ASN A 55 3.96 0.59 7.18
CA ASN A 55 3.09 1.28 8.11
C ASN A 55 1.67 0.69 8.08
N PHE A 56 1.13 0.46 6.88
CA PHE A 56 -0.16 -0.22 6.72
C PHE A 56 -0.17 -1.62 7.36
N LEU A 57 0.86 -2.45 7.11
CA LEU A 57 0.97 -3.77 7.73
C LEU A 57 1.10 -3.71 9.26
N ALA A 58 1.74 -2.66 9.81
CA ALA A 58 1.88 -2.47 11.26
C ALA A 58 0.53 -2.13 11.93
N GLU A 59 -0.37 -1.48 11.22
CA GLU A 59 -1.74 -1.19 11.67
C GLU A 59 -2.63 -2.44 11.65
N ILE A 60 -2.27 -3.47 10.89
CA ILE A 60 -3.04 -4.73 10.84
C ILE A 60 -2.73 -5.59 12.09
N ASP A 61 -3.79 -6.08 12.72
CA ASP A 61 -3.72 -7.09 13.77
C ASP A 61 -3.36 -8.45 13.13
N PRO A 62 -2.23 -9.08 13.53
CA PRO A 62 -1.80 -10.34 12.94
C PRO A 62 -2.69 -11.54 13.34
N ALA A 63 -3.48 -11.43 14.41
CA ALA A 63 -4.38 -12.49 14.85
C ALA A 63 -5.71 -12.47 14.09
N THR A 64 -6.21 -11.28 13.72
CA THR A 64 -7.52 -11.14 13.06
C THR A 64 -7.41 -10.80 11.56
N GLY A 65 -6.31 -10.17 11.14
CA GLY A 65 -6.13 -9.66 9.78
C GLY A 65 -6.85 -8.33 9.51
N TYR A 66 -7.43 -7.69 10.53
CA TYR A 66 -8.11 -6.38 10.44
C TYR A 66 -7.23 -5.25 10.95
N LEU A 67 -7.56 -4.00 10.61
CA LEU A 67 -6.93 -2.84 11.22
C LEU A 67 -7.19 -2.84 12.74
N LYS A 68 -6.15 -2.56 13.52
CA LYS A 68 -6.24 -2.35 14.96
C LYS A 68 -7.08 -1.09 15.21
N GLU A 69 -8.06 -1.21 16.10
CA GLU A 69 -8.87 -0.07 16.59
C GLU A 69 -8.06 0.85 17.51
#